data_AF-A0A2A2EVK5-F1
#
_entry.id   AF-A0A2A2EVK5-F1
#
_cell.length_a   1.000
_cell.length_b   1.000
_cell.length_c   1.000
_cell.angle_alpha   90.00
_cell.angle_beta   90.00
_cell.angle_gamma   90.00
#
_symmetry.space_group_name_H-M   'P 1'
#
loop_
_entity.id
_entity.type
_entity.pdbx_description
1 polymer ?
#
loop_
_entity_poly.entity_id
_entity_poly.type
_entity_poly.pdbx_seq_one_letter_code
_entity_poly.pdbx_strand_id
1 'polypeptide(L)' 'MTYNANTPCEGPTPSLQVCDATSSSVRLAWQRPRRADPLSEEQQVLLALQHEEAVHELVRRRFLLTTERYLKSDLGTLLG' A
#
# COMPACT_ATOMS: atom_id res chain seq x y z
N MET A 1 20.24 4.69 26.80
CA MET A 1 20.74 3.45 26.18
C MET A 1 19.62 2.84 25.37
N THR A 2 19.62 3.08 24.05
CA THR A 2 18.64 2.54 23.10
C THR A 2 19.16 1.19 22.59
N TYR A 3 18.55 0.10 23.05
CA TYR A 3 18.84 -1.23 22.53
C TYR A 3 18.13 -1.39 21.19
N ASN A 4 18.81 -1.04 20.09
CA ASN A 4 18.36 -1.42 18.75
C ASN A 4 18.72 -2.87 18.52
N ALA A 5 17.72 -3.75 18.58
CA ALA A 5 17.85 -5.12 18.09
C ALA A 5 17.97 -5.07 16.55
N ASN A 6 19.21 -4.92 16.07
CA ASN A 6 19.55 -5.01 14.66
C ASN A 6 19.48 -6.48 14.20
N THR A 7 18.30 -7.09 14.26
CA THR A 7 18.07 -8.37 13.59
C THR A 7 17.51 -8.06 12.20
N PRO A 8 18.17 -8.46 11.10
CA PRO A 8 17.60 -8.34 9.77
C PRO A 8 16.31 -9.18 9.73
N CYS A 9 15.17 -8.51 9.71
CA CYS A 9 13.88 -9.19 9.63
C CYS A 9 13.58 -9.41 8.15
N GLU A 10 13.96 -10.57 7.61
CA GLU A 10 13.42 -11.06 6.34
C GLU A 10 11.94 -11.44 6.56
N GLY A 11 11.05 -10.45 6.52
CA GLY A 11 9.62 -10.66 6.72
C GLY A 11 8.89 -9.40 7.14
N PRO A 12 7.55 -9.47 7.22
CA PRO A 12 6.74 -8.32 7.59
C PRO A 12 7.17 -7.78 8.96
N THR A 13 7.27 -6.45 9.06
CA THR A 13 7.83 -5.78 10.24
C THR A 13 7.07 -6.20 11.50
N PRO A 14 7.75 -6.81 12.49
CA PRO A 14 7.10 -7.21 13.71
C PRO A 14 6.62 -5.97 14.49
N SER A 15 5.40 -6.02 15.01
CA SER A 15 4.90 -4.98 15.90
C SER A 15 5.32 -5.32 17.33
N LEU A 16 6.07 -4.39 17.94
CA LEU A 16 6.46 -4.45 19.35
C LEU A 16 5.53 -3.51 20.12
N GLN A 17 4.78 -4.05 21.09
CA GLN A 17 3.87 -3.28 21.92
C GLN A 17 4.34 -3.29 23.37
N VAL A 18 4.22 -2.15 24.07
CA VAL A 18 4.40 -2.09 25.52
C VAL A 18 3.09 -2.48 26.18
N CYS A 19 3.07 -3.59 26.92
CA CYS A 19 1.88 -4.07 27.62
C CYS A 19 1.73 -3.42 28.99
N ASP A 20 2.84 -3.20 29.69
CA ASP A 20 2.85 -2.68 31.05
C ASP A 20 4.22 -2.07 31.36
N ALA A 21 4.27 -1.05 32.19
CA ALA A 21 5.51 -0.39 32.57
C ALA A 21 5.46 0.02 34.04
N THR A 22 6.43 -0.49 34.80
CA THR A 22 6.72 -0.05 36.16
C THR A 22 7.98 0.83 36.14
N SER A 23 8.28 1.49 37.26
CA SER A 23 9.48 2.32 37.41
C SER A 23 10.80 1.55 37.19
N SER A 24 10.78 0.22 37.26
CA SER A 24 11.96 -0.65 37.12
C SER A 24 11.87 -1.69 36.01
N SER A 25 10.71 -1.88 35.37
CA SER A 25 10.55 -2.90 34.32
C SER A 25 9.49 -2.53 33.30
N VAL A 26 9.71 -2.96 32.05
CA VAL A 26 8.77 -2.79 30.94
C VAL A 26 8.42 -4.17 30.41
N ARG A 27 7.14 -4.49 30.34
CA ARG A 27 6.61 -5.68 29.68
C ARG A 27 6.32 -5.34 28.22
N LEU A 28 6.95 -6.08 27.33
CA LEU A 28 6.75 -5.97 25.88
C LEU A 28 6.03 -7.21 25.37
N ALA A 29 5.09 -7.02 24.45
CA ALA A 29 4.56 -8.08 23.60
C ALA A 29 5.13 -7.94 22.20
N TRP A 30 5.61 -9.07 21.67
CA TRP A 30 6.08 -9.18 20.30
C TRP A 30 4.99 -9.88 19.48
N GLN A 31 4.35 -9.17 18.57
CA GLN A 31 3.46 -9.80 17.60
C GLN A 31 4.23 -9.99 16.30
N ARG A 32 4.64 -11.24 16.05
CA ARG A 32 5.20 -11.61 14.75
C ARG A 32 4.03 -11.73 13.77
N PRO A 33 3.98 -10.91 12.69
CA PRO A 33 2.98 -11.09 11.66
C PRO A 33 3.10 -12.52 11.13
N ARG A 34 1.97 -13.24 11.10
CA ARG A 34 1.92 -14.57 10.51
C ARG A 34 2.36 -14.43 9.07
N ARG A 35 3.34 -15.27 8.66
CA ARG A 35 3.70 -15.39 7.25
C ARG A 35 2.42 -15.79 6.54
N ALA A 36 1.90 -14.93 5.66
CA ALA A 36 0.76 -15.31 4.84
C ALA A 36 1.16 -16.56 4.07
N ASP A 37 0.25 -17.52 3.95
CA ASP A 37 0.50 -18.70 3.12
C ASP A 37 0.84 -18.23 1.70
N PRO A 38 1.83 -18.87 1.05
CA PRO A 38 2.15 -18.53 -0.32
C PRO A 38 0.88 -18.68 -1.17
N LEU A 39 0.53 -17.60 -1.88
CA LEU A 39 -0.62 -17.61 -2.76
C LEU A 39 -0.46 -18.72 -3.81
N SER A 40 -1.56 -19.42 -4.11
CA SER A 40 -1.60 -20.35 -5.24
C SER A 40 -1.26 -19.62 -6.53
N GLU A 41 -0.69 -20.31 -7.53
CA GLU A 41 -0.41 -19.76 -8.86
C GLU A 41 -1.65 -19.07 -9.45
N GLU A 42 -2.82 -19.69 -9.30
CA GLU A 42 -4.11 -19.13 -9.75
C GLU A 42 -4.44 -17.79 -9.07
N GLN A 43 -4.17 -17.68 -7.76
CA GLN A 43 -4.39 -16.46 -6.99
C GLN A 43 -3.42 -15.35 -7.42
N GLN A 44 -2.18 -15.71 -7.73
CA GLN A 44 -1.18 -14.76 -8.23
C GLN A 44 -1.60 -14.22 -9.61
N VAL A 45 -2.05 -15.10 -10.51
CA VAL A 45 -2.57 -14.70 -11.83
C VAL A 45 -3.79 -13.81 -11.70
N LEU A 46 -4.73 -14.16 -10.81
CA LEU A 46 -5.94 -13.37 -10.57
C LEU A 46 -5.60 -11.97 -10.04
N LEU A 47 -4.67 -11.86 -9.10
CA LEU A 47 -4.20 -10.55 -8.60
C LEU A 47 -3.49 -9.73 -9.68
N ALA A 48 -2.70 -10.38 -10.54
CA ALA A 48 -2.05 -9.70 -11.66
C ALA A 48 -3.08 -9.11 -12.64
N LEU A 49 -4.11 -9.88 -13.00
CA LEU A 49 -5.20 -9.42 -13.85
C LEU A 49 -5.99 -8.26 -13.21
N GLN A 50 -6.31 -8.37 -11.92
CA GLN A 50 -6.99 -7.28 -11.20
C GLN A 50 -6.15 -6.01 -11.14
N HIS A 51 -4.84 -6.15 -10.98
CA HIS A 51 -3.92 -5.01 -10.99
C HIS A 51 -3.89 -4.34 -12.37
N GLU A 52 -3.78 -5.11 -13.46
CA GLU A 52 -3.83 -4.58 -14.82
C GLU A 52 -5.16 -3.87 -15.11
N GLU A 53 -6.29 -4.45 -14.68
CA GLU A 53 -7.61 -3.84 -14.85
C GLU A 53 -7.72 -2.50 -14.08
N ALA A 54 -7.23 -2.44 -12.85
CA ALA A 54 -7.21 -1.21 -12.06
C ALA A 54 -6.33 -0.12 -12.71
N VAL A 55 -5.18 -0.50 -13.28
CA VAL A 55 -4.31 0.42 -14.02
C VAL A 55 -5.01 0.93 -15.27
N HIS A 56 -5.66 0.06 -16.05
CA HIS A 56 -6.41 0.46 -17.24
C HIS A 56 -7.56 1.41 -16.92
N GLU A 57 -8.31 1.14 -15.85
CA GLU A 57 -9.41 2.01 -15.41
C GLU A 57 -8.90 3.37 -14.94
N LEU A 58 -7.78 3.41 -14.22
CA LEU A 58 -7.13 4.67 -13.82
C LEU A 58 -6.71 5.50 -15.04
N VAL A 59 -6.06 4.87 -16.02
CA VAL A 59 -5.63 5.53 -17.26
C VAL A 59 -6.83 6.04 -18.04
N ARG A 60 -7.88 5.22 -18.19
CA ARG A 60 -9.13 5.61 -18.87
C ARG A 60 -9.75 6.85 -18.23
N ARG A 61 -9.93 6.84 -16.90
CA ARG A 61 -10.48 7.99 -16.17
C ARG A 61 -9.63 9.23 -16.36
N ARG A 62 -8.31 9.09 -16.25
CA ARG A 62 -7.40 10.22 -16.41
C ARG A 62 -7.43 10.78 -17.83
N PHE A 63 -7.47 9.91 -18.84
CA PHE A 63 -7.60 10.31 -20.23
C PHE A 63 -8.89 11.10 -20.44
N LEU A 64 -10.05 10.57 -20.04
CA LEU A 64 -11.35 11.23 -20.18
C LEU A 64 -11.40 12.59 -19.50
N LEU A 65 -10.90 12.70 -18.26
CA LEU A 65 -10.86 13.99 -17.56
C LEU A 65 -9.96 15.01 -18.28
N THR A 66 -8.87 14.54 -18.87
CA THR A 66 -7.92 15.41 -19.57
C THR A 66 -8.49 15.87 -20.91
N THR A 67 -9.09 14.96 -21.68
CA THR A 67 -9.73 15.29 -22.95
C THR A 67 -10.95 16.18 -22.76
N GLU A 68 -11.76 15.93 -21.73
CA GLU A 68 -12.87 16.81 -21.35
C GLU A 68 -12.38 18.24 -21.06
N ARG A 69 -11.29 18.37 -20.27
CA ARG A 69 -10.70 19.67 -19.96
C ARG A 69 -10.16 20.35 -21.21
N TYR A 70 -9.47 19.61 -22.08
CA TYR A 70 -8.91 20.13 -23.34
C TYR A 70 -10.02 20.61 -24.28
N LEU A 71 -11.06 19.82 -24.48
CA LEU A 71 -12.20 20.17 -25.33
C LEU A 71 -12.94 21.42 -24.80
N LYS A 72 -13.10 21.54 -23.48
CA LYS A 72 -13.69 22.73 -22.86
C LYS A 72 -12.79 23.98 -23.02
N SER A 73 -11.47 23.85 -22.93
CA SER A 73 -10.56 24.98 -23.16
C SER A 73 -10.52 25.43 -24.62
N ASP A 74 -10.56 24.49 -25.58
CA ASP A 74 -10.60 24.83 -27.01
C ASP A 74 -11.91 25.54 -27.38
N LEU A 75 -13.05 25.08 -26.85
CA LEU A 75 -14.34 25.77 -27.02
C LEU A 75 -14.37 27.16 -26.41
N GLY A 76 -13.73 27.36 -25.25
CA GLY A 76 -13.59 28.68 -24.63
C GLY A 76 -12.69 29.64 -25.41
N THR A 77 -11.75 29.11 -26.21
CA THR A 77 -10.82 29.91 -27.03
C THR A 77 -11.42 30.29 -28.39
N LEU A 78 -12.37 29.50 -28.91
CA LEU A 78 -13.07 29.78 -30.17
C LEU A 78 -14.30 30.72 -30.02
N LEU A 79 -14.73 31.00 -28.79
CA LEU A 79 -15.91 31.83 -28.47
C LEU A 79 -15.57 33.20 -27.85
N GLY A 80 -14.28 33.59 -27.80
CA GLY A 80 -13.81 34.91 -27.36
C GLY A 80 -13.17 35.69 -28.49
#